data_AF-A0A914JDP6-F1
#
_entry.id   AF-A0A914JDP6-F1
#
_cell.length_a   1.000
_cell.length_b   1.000
_cell.length_c   1.000
_cell.angle_alpha   90.00
_cell.angle_beta   90.00
_cell.angle_gamma   90.00
#
_symmetry.space_group_name_H-M   'P 1'
#
loop_
_entity.id
_entity.type
_entity.pdbx_description
1 polymer ?
#
loop_
_entity_poly.entity_id
_entity_poly.type
_entity_poly.pdbx_seq_one_letter_code
_entity_poly.pdbx_strand_id
1 'polypeptide(L)'
;MGPYLLEIIDWFTHHSENHVLLMKKPVIETLIMLISSLPNSVVERAGRSIKRLVRSHECLPHLLDLKLHLLIIKHLIRRPCLLTRYAQRCPRCEDKRQLGREVIQEISLQANSISGWSFMESLLKSSDEETRFFALSTAVTLIREKQYRNRLYHVFDALNVLFAVVVEILEKVEVAVAELPDETTDEDVFKLQIKILEQNMEKLEAVFFSSASLVSHKMMHDILESQGEYHEAFQAMISKPCQLREPPNDRKVTFKNLDGKVLEVVDVEGLCQNSEYYRGMFENPFLEATTGKREFVVGNEGIEIKDDHFVKFLHLLSGCRGSRCVAIESTSTCVSLVYLSDKYLALELSEQLLSKTGVAQHFLTGSTLCQFASTLVCASATHGRFSDLFFLVLLRYSTQEEINRTLCTMLDLRSCKAFCDMIKEFLQRCVESLPRHPSYRVWI
;
A
#
# COMPACT_ATOMS: atom_id res chain seq x y z
N MET A 1 28.15 -5.51 28.43
CA MET A 1 28.52 -4.20 27.83
C MET A 1 27.33 -3.25 27.69
N GLY A 2 26.23 -3.62 27.02
CA GLY A 2 25.09 -2.72 26.73
C GLY A 2 24.63 -1.73 27.82
N PRO A 3 24.44 -2.13 29.09
CA PRO A 3 23.99 -1.21 30.14
C PRO A 3 24.96 -0.06 30.41
N TYR A 4 26.26 -0.36 30.57
CA TYR A 4 27.30 0.64 30.87
C TYR A 4 27.50 1.64 29.72
N LEU A 5 27.43 1.18 28.46
CA LEU A 5 27.50 2.08 27.30
C LEU A 5 26.34 3.08 27.32
N LEU A 6 25.14 2.64 27.71
CA LEU A 6 23.99 3.53 27.83
C LEU A 6 24.11 4.48 29.04
N GLU A 7 24.72 4.07 30.14
CA GLU A 7 24.99 4.96 31.29
C GLU A 7 25.99 6.06 30.95
N ILE A 8 27.05 5.71 30.19
CA ILE A 8 27.98 6.68 29.62
C ILE A 8 27.24 7.65 28.71
N ILE A 9 26.46 7.17 27.72
CA ILE A 9 25.76 8.07 26.79
C ILE A 9 24.71 8.94 27.52
N ASP A 10 23.93 8.37 28.45
CA ASP A 10 22.93 9.14 29.21
C ASP A 10 23.60 10.28 30.00
N TRP A 11 24.73 10.00 30.66
CA TRP A 11 25.54 11.01 31.34
C TRP A 11 26.12 12.06 30.38
N PHE A 12 26.74 11.66 29.27
CA PHE A 12 27.28 12.62 28.29
C PHE A 12 26.18 13.53 27.70
N THR A 13 24.94 13.05 27.52
CA THR A 13 23.80 13.89 27.08
C THR A 13 23.25 14.86 28.14
N HIS A 14 23.78 14.90 29.37
CA HIS A 14 23.44 15.97 30.32
C HIS A 14 24.16 17.30 30.02
N HIS A 15 25.21 17.28 29.19
CA HIS A 15 26.03 18.45 28.87
C HIS A 15 25.88 18.82 27.38
N SER A 16 25.37 20.02 27.09
CA SER A 16 25.03 20.45 25.73
C SER A 16 26.22 20.47 24.77
N GLU A 17 27.41 20.81 25.28
CA GLU A 17 28.68 20.80 24.54
C GLU A 17 28.99 19.43 23.89
N ASN A 18 28.52 18.33 24.49
CA ASN A 18 28.72 16.98 23.98
C ASN A 18 27.70 16.59 22.89
N HIS A 19 26.60 17.33 22.71
CA HIS A 19 25.52 16.90 21.84
C HIS A 19 25.96 16.72 20.38
N VAL A 20 26.71 17.68 19.83
CA VAL A 20 27.26 17.60 18.46
C VAL A 20 28.26 16.43 18.33
N LEU A 21 29.05 16.14 19.38
CA LEU A 21 29.99 15.00 19.38
C LEU A 21 29.28 13.64 19.38
N LEU A 22 28.11 13.56 20.00
CA LEU A 22 27.24 12.37 20.05
C LEU A 22 26.36 12.19 18.80
N MET A 23 26.12 13.26 18.03
CA MET A 23 25.35 13.27 16.79
C MET A 23 26.10 12.66 15.59
N LYS A 24 26.68 11.46 15.80
CA LYS A 24 27.38 10.69 14.76
C LYS A 24 26.60 9.43 14.42
N LYS A 25 26.55 9.09 13.13
CA LYS A 25 25.75 7.98 12.57
C LYS A 25 25.81 6.69 13.42
N PRO A 26 26.99 6.13 13.79
CA PRO A 26 27.05 4.87 14.54
C PRO A 26 26.50 4.98 15.97
N VAL A 27 26.59 6.15 16.62
CA VAL A 27 26.08 6.37 17.99
C VAL A 27 24.55 6.41 17.96
N ILE A 28 24.00 7.15 17.01
CA ILE A 28 22.55 7.33 16.84
C ILE A 28 21.88 6.02 16.39
N GLU A 29 22.46 5.31 15.41
CA GLU A 29 22.00 3.98 15.00
C GLU A 29 22.06 2.98 16.16
N THR A 30 23.16 2.96 16.93
CA THR A 30 23.28 2.10 18.12
C THR A 30 22.18 2.40 19.15
N LEU A 31 21.91 3.67 19.46
CA LEU A 31 20.84 4.05 20.39
C LEU A 31 19.46 3.60 19.90
N ILE A 32 19.15 3.81 18.63
CA ILE A 32 17.87 3.40 18.03
C ILE A 32 17.72 1.87 18.04
N MET A 33 18.79 1.12 17.74
CA MET A 33 18.78 -0.34 17.77
C MET A 33 18.70 -0.90 19.20
N LEU A 34 19.34 -0.26 20.19
CA LEU A 34 19.16 -0.59 21.61
C LEU A 34 17.70 -0.39 22.04
N ILE A 35 17.10 0.77 21.73
CA ILE A 35 15.68 1.05 22.00
C ILE A 35 14.79 0.02 21.28
N SER A 36 15.06 -0.30 20.02
CA SER A 36 14.27 -1.24 19.23
C SER A 36 14.28 -2.67 19.81
N SER A 37 15.45 -3.16 20.24
CA SER A 37 15.65 -4.56 20.62
C SER A 37 15.40 -4.88 22.10
N LEU A 38 15.72 -3.96 23.02
CA LEU A 38 15.81 -4.26 24.47
C LEU A 38 14.47 -4.12 25.24
N PRO A 39 14.42 -4.44 26.56
CA PRO A 39 13.23 -4.26 27.41
C PRO A 39 12.92 -2.79 27.73
N ASN A 40 11.71 -2.51 28.22
CA ASN A 40 11.19 -1.15 28.40
C ASN A 40 11.99 -0.28 29.38
N SER A 41 12.60 -0.87 30.42
CA SER A 41 13.48 -0.15 31.35
C SER A 41 14.72 0.46 30.66
N VAL A 42 15.16 -0.12 29.54
CA VAL A 42 16.26 0.41 28.70
C VAL A 42 15.73 1.43 27.70
N VAL A 43 14.53 1.20 27.15
CA VAL A 43 13.81 2.13 26.24
C VAL A 43 13.63 3.51 26.89
N GLU A 44 13.27 3.57 28.16
CA GLU A 44 13.14 4.82 28.89
C GLU A 44 14.44 5.64 28.94
N ARG A 45 15.55 5.02 29.35
CA ARG A 45 16.82 5.72 29.55
C ARG A 45 17.37 6.22 28.20
N ALA A 46 17.47 5.32 27.21
CA ALA A 46 17.92 5.69 25.86
C ALA A 46 16.95 6.67 25.17
N GLY A 47 15.64 6.55 25.42
CA GLY A 47 14.64 7.50 24.95
C GLY A 47 14.83 8.90 25.53
N ARG A 48 15.16 9.03 26.82
CA ARG A 48 15.55 10.31 27.42
C ARG A 48 16.82 10.87 26.78
N SER A 49 17.86 10.05 26.57
CA SER A 49 19.11 10.49 25.94
C SER A 49 18.90 10.99 24.51
N ILE A 50 18.14 10.27 23.67
CA ILE A 50 17.75 10.76 22.33
C ILE A 50 16.90 12.05 22.44
N LYS A 51 15.90 12.11 23.34
CA LYS A 51 15.07 13.32 23.51
C LYS A 51 15.87 14.55 23.97
N ARG A 52 17.01 14.40 24.65
CA ARG A 52 17.94 15.53 24.91
C ARG A 52 18.67 15.97 23.64
N LEU A 53 19.23 15.04 22.88
CA LEU A 53 19.95 15.32 21.63
C LEU A 53 19.07 16.04 20.60
N VAL A 54 17.87 15.51 20.31
CA VAL A 54 16.97 16.11 19.30
C VAL A 54 16.33 17.45 19.72
N ARG A 55 16.48 17.86 20.98
CA ARG A 55 16.06 19.18 21.48
C ARG A 55 17.14 20.25 21.31
N SER A 56 18.38 19.87 21.06
CA SER A 56 19.49 20.80 20.88
C SER A 56 19.43 21.43 19.48
N HIS A 57 19.29 22.75 19.38
CA HIS A 57 19.12 23.42 18.08
C HIS A 57 20.35 23.30 17.17
N GLU A 58 21.55 23.25 17.75
CA GLU A 58 22.83 23.03 17.06
C GLU A 58 22.91 21.65 16.39
N CYS A 59 22.10 20.69 16.85
CA CYS A 59 22.04 19.37 16.25
C CYS A 59 21.17 19.33 14.98
N LEU A 60 20.34 20.34 14.68
CA LEU A 60 19.39 20.26 13.55
C LEU A 60 20.03 19.89 12.20
N PRO A 61 21.16 20.47 11.76
CA PRO A 61 21.84 20.03 10.54
C PRO A 61 22.20 18.53 10.57
N HIS A 62 22.71 18.06 11.70
CA HIS A 62 23.09 16.65 11.92
C HIS A 62 21.87 15.71 12.01
N LEU A 63 20.74 16.16 12.57
CA LEU A 63 19.49 15.38 12.62
C LEU A 63 18.94 15.12 11.21
N LEU A 64 19.17 16.06 10.29
CA LEU A 64 18.71 16.02 8.90
C LEU A 64 19.67 15.23 8.02
N ASP A 65 20.99 15.47 8.13
CA ASP A 65 22.06 14.72 7.47
C ASP A 65 22.03 13.21 7.78
N LEU A 66 21.85 12.85 9.06
CA LEU A 66 21.66 11.45 9.49
C LEU A 66 20.31 10.85 9.07
N LYS A 67 19.45 11.62 8.37
CA LYS A 67 18.08 11.22 7.96
C LYS A 67 17.29 10.59 9.12
N LEU A 68 17.48 11.11 10.34
CA LEU A 68 17.08 10.45 11.60
C LEU A 68 15.58 10.10 11.64
N HIS A 69 14.74 10.92 11.01
CA HIS A 69 13.31 10.67 10.87
C HIS A 69 13.01 9.31 10.21
N LEU A 70 13.76 8.89 9.19
CA LEU A 70 13.62 7.57 8.56
C LEU A 70 14.02 6.45 9.51
N LEU A 71 15.15 6.58 10.22
CA LEU A 71 15.61 5.58 11.19
C LEU A 71 14.59 5.37 12.32
N ILE A 72 13.99 6.45 12.84
CA ILE A 72 12.92 6.38 13.85
C ILE A 72 11.67 5.69 13.27
N ILE A 73 11.25 6.09 12.06
CA ILE A 73 10.06 5.51 11.43
C ILE A 73 10.29 4.00 11.18
N LYS A 74 11.44 3.61 10.63
CA LYS A 74 11.84 2.22 10.33
C LYS A 74 11.88 1.34 11.58
N HIS A 75 12.62 1.74 12.62
CA HIS A 75 12.94 0.85 13.74
C HIS A 75 11.98 0.97 14.94
N LEU A 76 11.34 2.13 15.15
CA LEU A 76 10.49 2.38 16.32
C LEU A 76 9.00 2.39 15.97
N ILE A 77 8.60 2.91 14.81
CA ILE A 77 7.19 3.12 14.44
C ILE A 77 6.64 1.97 13.56
N ARG A 78 7.31 1.65 12.45
CA ARG A 78 6.94 0.59 11.47
C ARG A 78 7.44 -0.80 11.88
N ARG A 79 7.28 -1.17 13.14
CA ARG A 79 7.68 -2.51 13.61
C ARG A 79 6.73 -3.57 12.98
N PRO A 80 7.22 -4.73 12.50
CA PRO A 80 6.35 -5.75 11.89
C PRO A 80 5.12 -6.15 12.72
N CYS A 81 5.28 -6.26 14.05
CA CYS A 81 4.21 -6.46 15.04
C CYS A 81 3.06 -5.43 15.03
N LEU A 82 3.22 -4.29 14.34
CA LEU A 82 2.25 -3.21 14.22
C LEU A 82 1.82 -2.95 12.75
N LEU A 83 2.43 -3.64 11.79
CA LEU A 83 2.11 -3.49 10.36
C LEU A 83 0.98 -4.43 9.93
N THR A 84 0.73 -5.54 10.62
CA THR A 84 -0.46 -6.35 10.33
C THR A 84 -1.74 -5.61 10.73
N ARG A 85 -2.52 -5.11 9.76
CA ARG A 85 -3.81 -4.40 9.95
C ARG A 85 -4.77 -5.09 10.92
N TYR A 86 -4.78 -6.42 10.94
CA TYR A 86 -5.67 -7.25 11.75
C TYR A 86 -5.01 -7.87 13.00
N ALA A 87 -3.75 -7.54 13.32
CA ALA A 87 -3.11 -8.05 14.54
C ALA A 87 -3.63 -7.34 15.80
N GLN A 88 -3.65 -8.09 16.91
CA GLN A 88 -3.84 -7.51 18.23
C GLN A 88 -2.69 -6.54 18.56
N ARG A 89 -3.01 -5.40 19.20
CA ARG A 89 -2.02 -4.38 19.56
C ARG A 89 -0.95 -4.97 20.49
N CYS A 90 0.28 -5.11 19.99
CA CYS A 90 1.41 -5.59 20.80
C CYS A 90 1.90 -4.46 21.74
N PRO A 91 1.72 -4.56 23.08
CA PRO A 91 1.99 -3.43 23.99
C PRO A 91 3.45 -2.97 23.93
N ARG A 92 4.39 -3.93 24.00
CA ARG A 92 5.84 -3.71 23.88
C ARG A 92 6.27 -3.03 22.57
N CYS A 93 5.48 -3.16 21.50
CA CYS A 93 5.73 -2.45 20.25
C CYS A 93 5.11 -1.04 20.26
N GLU A 94 3.92 -0.86 20.82
CA GLU A 94 3.25 0.45 20.88
C GLU A 94 3.98 1.44 21.82
N ASP A 95 4.58 0.98 22.94
CA ASP A 95 5.44 1.82 23.80
C ASP A 95 6.60 2.45 23.01
N LYS A 96 7.22 1.65 22.15
CA LYS A 96 8.37 2.06 21.32
C LYS A 96 7.93 2.96 20.17
N ARG A 97 6.75 2.69 19.59
CA ARG A 97 6.12 3.58 18.61
C ARG A 97 5.77 4.92 19.23
N GLN A 98 5.29 4.95 20.48
CA GLN A 98 4.98 6.17 21.20
C GLN A 98 6.25 7.00 21.47
N LEU A 99 7.34 6.38 21.92
CA LEU A 99 8.64 7.05 21.99
C LEU A 99 9.10 7.57 20.62
N GLY A 100 8.97 6.77 19.55
CA GLY A 100 9.32 7.18 18.19
C GLY A 100 8.53 8.41 17.72
N ARG A 101 7.20 8.42 17.93
CA ARG A 101 6.32 9.56 17.66
C ARG A 101 6.77 10.81 18.40
N GLU A 102 7.12 10.68 19.69
CA GLU A 102 7.59 11.81 20.49
C GLU A 102 8.92 12.36 19.96
N VAL A 103 9.89 11.52 19.62
CA VAL A 103 11.17 12.00 19.05
C VAL A 103 10.92 12.72 17.71
N ILE A 104 10.05 12.19 16.83
CA ILE A 104 9.63 12.89 15.60
C ILE A 104 8.97 14.24 15.91
N GLN A 105 8.14 14.33 16.97
CA GLN A 105 7.50 15.58 17.37
C GLN A 105 8.51 16.63 17.84
N GLU A 106 9.56 16.25 18.57
CA GLU A 106 10.61 17.17 19.04
C GLU A 106 11.44 17.71 17.85
N ILE A 107 11.84 16.84 16.90
CA ILE A 107 12.53 17.26 15.67
C ILE A 107 11.61 18.15 14.80
N SER A 108 10.32 17.82 14.71
CA SER A 108 9.30 18.63 14.04
C SER A 108 9.19 20.04 14.64
N LEU A 109 9.19 20.18 15.97
CA LEU A 109 9.17 21.51 16.61
C LEU A 109 10.40 22.36 16.23
N GLN A 110 11.58 21.76 16.09
CA GLN A 110 12.75 22.47 15.57
C GLN A 110 12.58 22.83 14.08
N ALA A 111 12.17 21.89 13.24
CA ALA A 111 12.04 22.09 11.79
C ALA A 111 10.97 23.12 11.39
N ASN A 112 9.96 23.35 12.25
CA ASN A 112 8.94 24.39 12.06
C ASN A 112 9.28 25.73 12.75
N SER A 113 10.45 25.87 13.39
CA SER A 113 10.95 27.18 13.82
C SER A 113 11.37 28.04 12.62
N ILE A 114 11.52 29.35 12.80
CA ILE A 114 11.92 30.27 11.71
C ILE A 114 13.31 29.89 11.15
N SER A 115 14.28 29.62 12.03
CA SER A 115 15.62 29.18 11.64
C SER A 115 15.62 27.77 11.05
N GLY A 116 14.85 26.84 11.63
CA GLY A 116 14.72 25.47 11.13
C GLY A 116 14.09 25.41 9.73
N TRP A 117 13.03 26.19 9.49
CA TRP A 117 12.46 26.32 8.14
C TRP A 117 13.43 27.00 7.18
N SER A 118 14.14 28.05 7.60
CA SER A 118 15.14 28.71 6.74
C SER A 118 16.28 27.76 6.34
N PHE A 119 16.69 26.85 7.23
CA PHE A 119 17.67 25.81 6.93
C PHE A 119 17.09 24.76 5.97
N MET A 120 15.91 24.21 6.25
CA MET A 120 15.18 23.30 5.34
C MET A 120 15.00 23.91 3.96
N GLU A 121 14.62 25.19 3.86
CA GLU A 121 14.42 25.89 2.60
C GLU A 121 15.72 26.03 1.78
N SER A 122 16.89 26.15 2.42
CA SER A 122 18.17 26.13 1.71
C SER A 122 18.49 24.75 1.12
N LEU A 123 18.19 23.66 1.83
CA LEU A 123 18.37 22.29 1.33
C LEU A 123 17.37 21.95 0.20
N LEU A 124 16.11 22.39 0.33
CA LEU A 124 15.08 22.29 -0.71
C LEU A 124 15.42 23.09 -1.98
N LYS A 125 16.32 24.07 -1.86
CA LYS A 125 16.86 24.88 -2.98
C LYS A 125 18.27 24.44 -3.41
N SER A 126 18.76 23.30 -2.93
CA SER A 126 20.07 22.77 -3.34
C SER A 126 20.11 22.50 -4.84
N SER A 127 21.26 22.78 -5.45
CA SER A 127 21.59 22.33 -6.81
C SER A 127 21.90 20.84 -6.88
N ASP A 128 22.26 20.22 -5.75
CA ASP A 128 22.38 18.76 -5.65
C ASP A 128 20.99 18.13 -5.49
N GLU A 129 20.67 17.20 -6.39
CA GLU A 129 19.37 16.56 -6.47
C GLU A 129 19.15 15.54 -5.35
N GLU A 130 20.21 14.90 -4.84
CA GLU A 130 20.09 13.95 -3.73
C GLU A 130 19.77 14.67 -2.42
N THR A 131 20.51 15.73 -2.09
CA THR A 131 20.21 16.65 -0.99
C THR A 131 18.78 17.18 -1.10
N ARG A 132 18.36 17.63 -2.29
CA ARG A 132 17.01 18.16 -2.53
C ARG A 132 15.93 17.10 -2.30
N PHE A 133 16.12 15.88 -2.80
CA PHE A 133 15.21 14.75 -2.61
C PHE A 133 15.05 14.35 -1.14
N PHE A 134 16.16 14.16 -0.41
CA PHE A 134 16.08 13.82 1.01
C PHE A 134 15.58 15.00 1.85
N ALA A 135 15.84 16.25 1.47
CA ALA A 135 15.21 17.41 2.10
C ALA A 135 13.68 17.41 1.90
N LEU A 136 13.17 16.99 0.73
CA LEU A 136 11.74 16.84 0.47
C LEU A 136 11.09 15.74 1.30
N SER A 137 11.65 14.53 1.36
CA SER A 137 11.12 13.44 2.20
C SER A 137 11.12 13.83 3.68
N THR A 138 12.17 14.54 4.11
CA THR A 138 12.29 15.08 5.47
C THR A 138 11.25 16.16 5.73
N ALA A 139 11.03 17.09 4.79
CA ALA A 139 10.04 18.15 4.92
C ALA A 139 8.62 17.60 4.97
N VAL A 140 8.27 16.61 4.13
CA VAL A 140 6.98 15.91 4.20
C VAL A 140 6.79 15.24 5.58
N THR A 141 7.85 14.65 6.13
CA THR A 141 7.83 13.99 7.45
C THR A 141 7.75 14.97 8.63
N LEU A 142 8.36 16.15 8.54
CA LEU A 142 8.55 17.04 9.71
C LEU A 142 7.77 18.36 9.64
N ILE A 143 7.36 18.85 8.48
CA ILE A 143 6.71 20.16 8.36
C ILE A 143 5.21 20.02 8.66
N ARG A 144 4.77 20.83 9.62
CA ARG A 144 3.43 20.78 10.23
C ARG A 144 2.72 22.14 10.17
N GLU A 145 3.47 23.23 10.15
CA GLU A 145 2.91 24.57 9.98
C GLU A 145 2.26 24.77 8.61
N LYS A 146 1.06 25.36 8.59
CA LYS A 146 0.25 25.51 7.37
C LYS A 146 0.99 26.32 6.30
N GLN A 147 1.61 27.43 6.69
CA GLN A 147 2.36 28.31 5.79
C GLN A 147 3.50 27.58 5.05
N TYR A 148 4.20 26.68 5.74
CA TYR A 148 5.32 25.94 5.18
C TYR A 148 4.85 24.73 4.36
N ARG A 149 3.78 24.03 4.80
CA ARG A 149 3.11 22.99 4.01
C ARG A 149 2.63 23.51 2.66
N ASN A 150 1.95 24.66 2.64
CA ASN A 150 1.48 25.28 1.39
C ASN A 150 2.65 25.51 0.40
N ARG A 151 3.83 25.91 0.88
CA ARG A 151 5.02 26.06 0.03
C ARG A 151 5.60 24.71 -0.40
N LEU A 152 5.66 23.73 0.50
CA LEU A 152 6.15 22.38 0.21
C LEU A 152 5.36 21.69 -0.92
N TYR A 153 4.03 21.81 -0.91
CA TYR A 153 3.18 21.14 -1.91
C TYR A 153 2.92 21.98 -3.17
N HIS A 154 2.83 23.31 -3.09
CA HIS A 154 2.50 24.14 -4.26
C HIS A 154 3.70 24.87 -4.90
N VAL A 155 4.87 24.93 -4.25
CA VAL A 155 6.08 25.61 -4.78
C VAL A 155 7.22 24.63 -5.02
N PHE A 156 7.37 23.62 -4.16
CA PHE A 156 8.38 22.56 -4.31
C PHE A 156 7.83 21.23 -4.86
N ASP A 157 6.52 21.18 -5.17
CA ASP A 157 5.79 20.04 -5.73
C ASP A 157 6.20 18.66 -5.16
N ALA A 158 6.23 18.58 -3.83
CA ALA A 158 6.89 17.48 -3.13
C ALA A 158 6.34 16.09 -3.45
N LEU A 159 5.07 15.96 -3.83
CA LEU A 159 4.48 14.67 -4.19
C LEU A 159 4.93 14.22 -5.59
N ASN A 160 4.95 15.09 -6.59
CA ASN A 160 5.47 14.71 -7.92
C ASN A 160 6.97 14.42 -7.87
N VAL A 161 7.78 15.21 -7.15
CA VAL A 161 9.24 14.97 -7.06
C VAL A 161 9.56 13.65 -6.32
N LEU A 162 8.83 13.32 -5.25
CA LEU A 162 9.04 12.05 -4.54
C LEU A 162 8.62 10.83 -5.38
N PHE A 163 7.47 10.87 -6.06
CA PHE A 163 7.00 9.74 -6.86
C PHE A 163 7.67 9.63 -8.24
N ALA A 164 8.23 10.72 -8.79
CA ALA A 164 9.08 10.66 -9.97
C ALA A 164 10.31 9.73 -9.77
N VAL A 165 10.85 9.67 -8.55
CA VAL A 165 11.94 8.73 -8.22
C VAL A 165 11.47 7.28 -8.16
N VAL A 166 10.22 7.00 -7.78
CA VAL A 166 9.65 5.64 -7.86
C VAL A 166 9.51 5.21 -9.32
N VAL A 167 9.07 6.12 -10.19
CA VAL A 167 9.02 5.91 -11.64
C VAL A 167 10.43 5.70 -12.23
N GLU A 168 11.40 6.56 -11.90
CA GLU A 168 12.80 6.46 -12.35
C GLU A 168 13.44 5.09 -11.97
N ILE A 169 13.12 4.57 -10.79
CA ILE A 169 13.60 3.25 -10.33
C ILE A 169 12.93 2.13 -11.13
N LEU A 170 11.63 2.24 -11.43
CA LEU A 170 10.90 1.21 -12.19
C LEU A 170 11.17 1.28 -13.70
N GLU A 171 11.49 2.43 -14.27
CA GLU A 171 12.03 2.56 -15.64
C GLU A 171 13.37 1.80 -15.78
N LYS A 172 14.24 1.84 -14.75
CA LYS A 172 15.47 1.02 -14.73
C LYS A 172 15.20 -0.47 -14.57
N VAL A 173 14.12 -0.85 -13.89
CA VAL A 173 13.68 -2.24 -13.79
C VAL A 173 13.16 -2.73 -15.15
N GLU A 174 12.30 -1.97 -15.82
CA GLU A 174 11.75 -2.31 -17.15
C GLU A 174 12.87 -2.49 -18.18
N VAL A 175 13.83 -1.55 -18.24
CA VAL A 175 15.01 -1.66 -19.12
C VAL A 175 15.86 -2.88 -18.79
N ALA A 176 16.20 -3.11 -17.52
CA ALA A 176 17.05 -4.23 -17.13
C ALA A 176 16.38 -5.60 -17.35
N VAL A 177 15.04 -5.67 -17.33
CA VAL A 177 14.28 -6.87 -17.68
C VAL A 177 14.21 -7.05 -19.21
N ALA A 178 14.09 -5.97 -19.98
CA ALA A 178 14.13 -6.01 -21.46
C ALA A 178 15.51 -6.37 -22.04
N GLU A 179 16.59 -6.28 -21.25
CA GLU A 179 17.94 -6.73 -21.61
C GLU A 179 18.20 -8.23 -21.29
N LEU A 180 17.24 -8.96 -20.73
CA LEU A 180 17.38 -10.39 -20.43
C LEU A 180 17.23 -11.27 -21.68
N PRO A 181 17.94 -12.42 -21.76
CA PRO A 181 17.74 -13.41 -22.82
C PRO A 181 16.32 -14.01 -22.83
N ASP A 182 15.82 -14.39 -24.02
CA ASP A 182 14.49 -15.02 -24.21
C ASP A 182 14.31 -16.34 -23.43
N GLU A 183 15.40 -17.00 -23.01
CA GLU A 183 15.39 -18.24 -22.22
C GLU A 183 15.29 -18.01 -20.69
N THR A 184 15.12 -16.77 -20.23
CA THR A 184 15.11 -16.41 -18.80
C THR A 184 13.79 -16.78 -18.12
N THR A 185 13.86 -17.28 -16.87
CA THR A 185 12.65 -17.66 -16.11
C THR A 185 12.00 -16.46 -15.39
N ASP A 186 10.70 -16.54 -15.14
CA ASP A 186 9.96 -15.56 -14.30
C ASP A 186 10.59 -15.38 -12.90
N GLU A 187 11.20 -16.43 -12.35
CA GLU A 187 11.87 -16.38 -11.06
C GLU A 187 13.15 -15.53 -11.12
N ASP A 188 13.87 -15.56 -12.24
CA ASP A 188 15.10 -14.79 -12.46
C ASP A 188 14.81 -13.34 -12.82
N VAL A 189 13.73 -13.08 -13.60
CA VAL A 189 13.14 -11.76 -13.77
C VAL A 189 12.80 -11.16 -12.41
N PHE A 190 12.06 -11.87 -11.56
CA PHE A 190 11.66 -11.40 -10.22
C PHE A 190 12.86 -11.13 -9.29
N LYS A 191 13.90 -11.99 -9.31
CA LYS A 191 15.16 -11.74 -8.58
C LYS A 191 15.84 -10.45 -9.03
N LEU A 192 15.89 -10.17 -10.33
CA LEU A 192 16.50 -8.95 -10.86
C LEU A 192 15.73 -7.70 -10.41
N GLN A 193 14.40 -7.73 -10.47
CA GLN A 193 13.53 -6.65 -10.01
C GLN A 193 13.78 -6.33 -8.53
N ILE A 194 13.71 -7.34 -7.65
CA ILE A 194 13.94 -7.18 -6.21
C ILE A 194 15.34 -6.61 -5.94
N LYS A 195 16.38 -7.11 -6.62
CA LYS A 195 17.76 -6.60 -6.49
C LYS A 195 17.89 -5.12 -6.85
N ILE A 196 17.20 -4.64 -7.89
CA ILE A 196 17.24 -3.22 -8.29
C ILE A 196 16.46 -2.36 -7.28
N LEU A 197 15.33 -2.84 -6.75
CA LEU A 197 14.59 -2.16 -5.67
C LEU A 197 15.41 -2.10 -4.37
N GLU A 198 16.13 -3.16 -4.02
CA GLU A 198 17.03 -3.20 -2.85
C GLU A 198 18.21 -2.22 -2.98
N GLN A 199 18.82 -2.12 -4.17
CA GLN A 199 19.86 -1.13 -4.47
C GLN A 199 19.36 0.32 -4.29
N ASN A 200 18.06 0.57 -4.47
CA ASN A 200 17.43 1.88 -4.29
C ASN A 200 16.61 2.00 -2.99
N MET A 201 16.77 1.06 -2.04
CA MET A 201 15.93 0.94 -0.84
C MET A 201 15.85 2.25 -0.04
N GLU A 202 16.95 2.99 0.13
CA GLU A 202 16.94 4.24 0.92
C GLU A 202 16.05 5.32 0.28
N LYS A 203 15.98 5.39 -1.05
CA LYS A 203 15.07 6.28 -1.78
C LYS A 203 13.62 5.80 -1.66
N LEU A 204 13.36 4.49 -1.81
CA LEU A 204 12.01 3.93 -1.66
C LEU A 204 11.47 4.12 -0.23
N GLU A 205 12.27 3.82 0.79
CA GLU A 205 11.91 4.08 2.19
C GLU A 205 11.64 5.57 2.43
N ALA A 206 12.45 6.47 1.87
CA ALA A 206 12.21 7.92 1.96
C ALA A 206 10.85 8.33 1.37
N VAL A 207 10.46 7.81 0.21
CA VAL A 207 9.14 8.10 -0.41
C VAL A 207 8.00 7.53 0.43
N PHE A 208 8.00 6.22 0.68
CA PHE A 208 6.85 5.55 1.32
C PHE A 208 6.73 5.90 2.80
N PHE A 209 7.82 6.07 3.55
CA PHE A 209 7.76 6.38 4.98
C PHE A 209 7.39 7.85 5.24
N SER A 210 7.82 8.78 4.38
CA SER A 210 7.40 10.18 4.50
C SER A 210 5.93 10.36 4.11
N SER A 211 5.50 9.75 3.00
CA SER A 211 4.11 9.72 2.54
C SER A 211 3.17 9.10 3.57
N ALA A 212 3.61 8.03 4.25
CA ALA A 212 2.86 7.42 5.34
C ALA A 212 2.58 8.36 6.53
N SER A 213 3.35 9.46 6.69
CA SER A 213 3.11 10.46 7.74
C SER A 213 1.96 11.43 7.43
N LEU A 214 1.46 11.45 6.18
CA LEU A 214 0.36 12.30 5.73
C LEU A 214 -1.01 11.67 6.01
N VAL A 215 -1.08 10.34 6.11
CA VAL A 215 -2.31 9.60 6.41
C VAL A 215 -2.70 9.83 7.87
N SER A 216 -3.60 10.80 8.10
CA SER A 216 -4.03 11.21 9.43
C SER A 216 -4.86 10.12 10.14
N HIS A 217 -4.90 10.13 11.48
CA HIS A 217 -5.76 9.20 12.22
C HIS A 217 -7.24 9.39 11.89
N LYS A 218 -7.68 10.60 11.49
CA LYS A 218 -9.04 10.79 10.97
C LYS A 218 -9.23 10.01 9.66
N MET A 219 -8.34 10.19 8.68
CA MET A 219 -8.40 9.47 7.41
C MET A 219 -8.37 7.95 7.61
N MET A 220 -7.52 7.44 8.53
CA MET A 220 -7.52 6.01 8.88
C MET A 220 -8.87 5.55 9.45
N HIS A 221 -9.52 6.36 10.29
CA HIS A 221 -10.83 6.05 10.88
C HIS A 221 -11.93 6.07 9.80
N ASP A 222 -11.99 7.17 9.04
CA ASP A 222 -12.94 7.38 7.95
C ASP A 222 -12.89 6.25 6.89
N ILE A 223 -11.73 5.61 6.67
CA ILE A 223 -11.56 4.45 5.78
C ILE A 223 -11.95 3.12 6.46
N LEU A 224 -11.71 2.96 7.76
CA LEU A 224 -11.85 1.67 8.45
C LEU A 224 -13.21 1.44 9.13
N GLU A 225 -14.03 2.47 9.35
CA GLU A 225 -15.28 2.39 10.14
C GLU A 225 -16.32 1.38 9.63
N SER A 226 -16.35 1.02 8.34
CA SER A 226 -17.36 0.12 7.77
C SER A 226 -17.06 -1.39 7.87
N GLN A 227 -16.05 -1.79 8.65
CA GLN A 227 -15.55 -3.17 8.68
C GLN A 227 -16.30 -4.15 9.59
N GLY A 228 -17.13 -3.67 10.52
CA GLY A 228 -17.70 -4.52 11.59
C GLY A 228 -18.86 -5.43 11.16
N GLU A 229 -19.65 -5.03 10.18
CA GLU A 229 -20.99 -5.61 9.94
C GLU A 229 -21.01 -6.73 8.88
N TYR A 230 -19.91 -6.93 8.12
CA TYR A 230 -19.97 -7.77 6.92
C TYR A 230 -19.87 -9.27 7.14
N HIS A 231 -19.11 -9.73 8.15
CA HIS A 231 -18.85 -11.17 8.32
C HIS A 231 -20.17 -11.95 8.52
N GLU A 232 -21.11 -11.34 9.25
CA GLU A 232 -22.47 -11.86 9.42
C GLU A 232 -23.32 -11.64 8.17
N ALA A 233 -23.29 -10.45 7.56
CA ALA A 233 -24.11 -10.13 6.38
C ALA A 233 -23.80 -11.01 5.15
N PHE A 234 -22.52 -11.24 4.84
CA PHE A 234 -22.11 -12.06 3.70
C PHE A 234 -22.41 -13.55 3.93
N GLN A 235 -22.15 -14.06 5.13
CA GLN A 235 -22.51 -15.45 5.49
C GLN A 235 -24.02 -15.66 5.50
N ALA A 236 -24.81 -14.69 5.97
CA ALA A 236 -26.27 -14.73 5.90
C ALA A 236 -26.78 -14.75 4.45
N MET A 237 -26.17 -13.98 3.55
CA MET A 237 -26.47 -13.98 2.11
C MET A 237 -26.22 -15.34 1.44
N ILE A 238 -25.27 -16.11 1.99
CA ILE A 238 -24.72 -17.37 1.45
C ILE A 238 -25.43 -18.64 1.97
N SER A 239 -26.46 -18.47 2.81
CA SER A 239 -27.21 -19.52 3.50
C SER A 239 -28.09 -20.47 2.64
N LYS A 240 -28.08 -20.34 1.31
CA LYS A 240 -29.04 -21.00 0.40
C LYS A 240 -28.44 -22.26 -0.26
N PRO A 241 -29.26 -23.19 -0.79
CA PRO A 241 -28.80 -24.21 -1.73
C PRO A 241 -28.35 -23.57 -3.05
N CYS A 242 -27.68 -24.35 -3.92
CA CYS A 242 -27.39 -23.92 -5.29
C CYS A 242 -28.70 -23.54 -6.02
N GLN A 243 -28.67 -22.45 -6.79
CA GLN A 243 -29.85 -21.94 -7.50
C GLN A 243 -29.73 -22.01 -9.03
N LEU A 244 -28.57 -22.46 -9.55
CA LEU A 244 -28.43 -22.80 -10.96
C LEU A 244 -29.37 -23.97 -11.30
N ARG A 245 -30.25 -23.74 -12.26
CA ARG A 245 -31.16 -24.73 -12.82
C ARG A 245 -30.56 -25.23 -14.13
N GLU A 246 -30.86 -26.46 -14.53
CA GLU A 246 -30.53 -26.88 -15.90
C GLU A 246 -31.30 -25.99 -16.89
N PRO A 247 -30.64 -25.31 -17.84
CA PRO A 247 -31.33 -24.39 -18.75
C PRO A 247 -32.19 -25.15 -19.78
N PRO A 248 -33.23 -24.52 -20.36
CA PRO A 248 -33.86 -25.00 -21.58
C PRO A 248 -32.82 -25.17 -22.71
N ASN A 249 -32.95 -26.20 -23.56
CA ASN A 249 -31.92 -26.53 -24.56
C ASN A 249 -31.63 -25.40 -25.57
N ASP A 250 -32.63 -24.56 -25.87
CA ASP A 250 -32.56 -23.35 -26.69
C ASP A 250 -31.81 -22.18 -26.02
N ARG A 251 -31.62 -22.25 -24.70
CA ARG A 251 -31.02 -21.20 -23.84
C ARG A 251 -29.72 -21.66 -23.15
N LYS A 252 -29.23 -22.87 -23.41
CA LYS A 252 -27.95 -23.37 -22.87
C LYS A 252 -26.77 -22.61 -23.50
N VAL A 253 -25.82 -22.19 -22.66
CA VAL A 253 -24.46 -21.81 -23.03
C VAL A 253 -23.49 -22.76 -22.34
N THR A 254 -22.56 -23.34 -23.09
CA THR A 254 -21.56 -24.31 -22.62
C THR A 254 -20.18 -23.67 -22.62
N PHE A 255 -19.56 -23.59 -21.45
CA PHE A 255 -18.16 -23.18 -21.32
C PHE A 255 -17.24 -24.40 -21.24
N LYS A 256 -16.12 -24.36 -21.95
CA LYS A 256 -15.09 -25.41 -21.99
C LYS A 256 -13.72 -24.82 -21.67
N ASN A 257 -12.81 -25.60 -21.09
CA ASN A 257 -11.41 -25.20 -20.96
C ASN A 257 -10.62 -25.48 -22.25
N LEU A 258 -9.33 -25.19 -22.26
CA LEU A 258 -8.44 -25.42 -23.41
C LEU A 258 -8.32 -26.90 -23.81
N ASP A 259 -8.51 -27.84 -22.88
CA ASP A 259 -8.56 -29.29 -23.16
C ASP A 259 -9.89 -29.75 -23.79
N GLY A 260 -10.84 -28.82 -24.00
CA GLY A 260 -12.19 -29.11 -24.48
C GLY A 260 -13.13 -29.70 -23.42
N LYS A 261 -12.68 -29.86 -22.17
CA LYS A 261 -13.50 -30.32 -21.04
C LYS A 261 -14.53 -29.26 -20.68
N VAL A 262 -15.80 -29.65 -20.53
CA VAL A 262 -16.87 -28.76 -20.06
C VAL A 262 -16.59 -28.31 -18.63
N LEU A 263 -16.68 -27.00 -18.42
CA LEU A 263 -16.55 -26.34 -17.12
C LEU A 263 -17.90 -26.19 -16.43
N GLU A 264 -18.87 -25.59 -17.12
CA GLU A 264 -20.22 -25.37 -16.62
C GLU A 264 -21.20 -25.12 -17.78
N VAL A 265 -22.50 -25.35 -17.54
CA VAL A 265 -23.59 -25.03 -18.47
C VAL A 265 -24.59 -24.10 -17.79
N VAL A 266 -24.88 -22.95 -18.41
CA VAL A 266 -25.71 -21.88 -17.82
C VAL A 266 -26.77 -21.35 -18.80
N ASP A 267 -27.76 -20.62 -18.30
CA ASP A 267 -28.81 -19.98 -19.10
C ASP A 267 -28.34 -18.63 -19.64
N VAL A 268 -28.56 -18.36 -20.93
CA VAL A 268 -28.33 -17.06 -21.59
C VAL A 268 -28.94 -15.90 -20.76
N GLU A 269 -30.13 -16.06 -20.20
CA GLU A 269 -30.82 -15.01 -19.44
C GLU A 269 -30.05 -14.61 -18.18
N GLY A 270 -29.52 -15.58 -17.43
CA GLY A 270 -28.73 -15.32 -16.23
C GLY A 270 -27.42 -14.58 -16.54
N LEU A 271 -26.81 -14.85 -17.70
CA LEU A 271 -25.65 -14.11 -18.19
C LEU A 271 -26.02 -12.67 -18.59
N CYS A 272 -27.06 -12.49 -19.41
CA CYS A 272 -27.45 -11.18 -19.96
C CYS A 272 -28.04 -10.23 -18.90
N GLN A 273 -28.66 -10.78 -17.85
CA GLN A 273 -29.15 -9.99 -16.73
C GLN A 273 -28.00 -9.24 -16.05
N ASN A 274 -26.92 -9.95 -15.70
CA ASN A 274 -25.90 -9.46 -14.75
C ASN A 274 -24.54 -9.11 -15.38
N SER A 275 -24.39 -9.22 -16.71
CA SER A 275 -23.19 -8.84 -17.47
C SER A 275 -23.56 -8.09 -18.74
N GLU A 276 -23.01 -6.90 -18.91
CA GLU A 276 -23.22 -6.09 -20.13
C GLU A 276 -22.50 -6.69 -21.35
N TYR A 277 -21.40 -7.43 -21.12
CA TYR A 277 -20.69 -8.16 -22.17
C TYR A 277 -21.55 -9.26 -22.80
N TYR A 278 -22.17 -10.12 -21.98
CA TYR A 278 -23.02 -11.20 -22.50
C TYR A 278 -24.34 -10.68 -23.07
N ARG A 279 -24.93 -9.64 -22.47
CA ARG A 279 -26.07 -8.90 -23.03
C ARG A 279 -25.71 -8.33 -24.41
N GLY A 280 -24.54 -7.69 -24.52
CA GLY A 280 -23.94 -7.25 -25.78
C GLY A 280 -23.88 -8.37 -26.81
N MET A 281 -23.21 -9.47 -26.48
CA MET A 281 -22.97 -10.63 -27.34
C MET A 281 -24.23 -11.35 -27.83
N PHE A 282 -25.28 -11.45 -27.02
CA PHE A 282 -26.45 -12.30 -27.30
C PHE A 282 -27.73 -11.55 -27.69
N GLU A 283 -27.90 -10.28 -27.32
CA GLU A 283 -29.09 -9.48 -27.66
C GLU A 283 -28.90 -8.58 -28.88
N ASN A 284 -27.66 -8.29 -29.26
CA ASN A 284 -27.31 -7.50 -30.45
C ASN A 284 -26.89 -8.42 -31.62
N PRO A 285 -26.92 -7.96 -32.89
CA PRO A 285 -26.63 -8.79 -34.07
C PRO A 285 -25.13 -9.08 -34.29
N PHE A 286 -24.43 -9.54 -33.25
CA PHE A 286 -23.10 -10.13 -33.35
C PHE A 286 -23.15 -11.53 -33.99
N LEU A 287 -21.97 -12.07 -34.31
CA LEU A 287 -21.84 -13.40 -34.93
C LEU A 287 -22.46 -14.48 -34.02
N GLU A 288 -22.24 -14.40 -32.71
CA GLU A 288 -22.79 -15.33 -31.72
C GLU A 288 -24.32 -15.41 -31.73
N ALA A 289 -25.00 -14.26 -31.73
CA ALA A 289 -26.46 -14.18 -31.79
C ALA A 289 -27.01 -14.61 -33.17
N THR A 290 -26.33 -14.23 -34.26
CA THR A 290 -26.80 -14.49 -35.63
C THR A 290 -26.53 -15.92 -36.12
N THR A 291 -25.49 -16.59 -35.63
CA THR A 291 -25.19 -18.00 -35.96
C THR A 291 -25.69 -19.00 -34.91
N GLY A 292 -26.21 -18.54 -33.77
CA GLY A 292 -26.62 -19.41 -32.66
C GLY A 292 -25.43 -20.10 -31.97
N LYS A 293 -24.25 -19.48 -31.93
CA LYS A 293 -23.06 -20.04 -31.28
C LYS A 293 -23.24 -19.99 -29.76
N ARG A 294 -23.29 -21.18 -29.14
CA ARG A 294 -23.51 -21.38 -27.70
C ARG A 294 -22.35 -22.07 -26.97
N GLU A 295 -21.28 -22.41 -27.67
CA GLU A 295 -20.08 -22.99 -27.06
C GLU A 295 -18.91 -22.01 -27.08
N PHE A 296 -18.24 -21.89 -25.93
CA PHE A 296 -17.10 -20.97 -25.72
C PHE A 296 -15.96 -21.69 -25.03
N VAL A 297 -14.74 -21.53 -25.55
CA VAL A 297 -13.51 -21.98 -24.91
C VAL A 297 -12.96 -20.83 -24.06
N VAL A 298 -12.67 -21.12 -22.80
CA VAL A 298 -12.09 -20.20 -21.83
C VAL A 298 -10.57 -20.36 -21.88
N GLY A 299 -9.86 -19.27 -22.14
CA GLY A 299 -8.40 -19.22 -22.19
C GLY A 299 -7.81 -18.21 -21.21
N ASN A 300 -6.59 -18.48 -20.74
CA ASN A 300 -5.82 -17.59 -19.87
C ASN A 300 -5.21 -16.43 -20.66
N GLU A 301 -6.05 -15.45 -21.00
CA GLU A 301 -5.60 -14.15 -21.50
C GLU A 301 -5.34 -13.22 -20.31
N GLY A 302 -4.06 -12.91 -20.05
CA GLY A 302 -3.62 -12.08 -18.94
C GLY A 302 -3.37 -12.89 -17.67
N ILE A 303 -4.27 -12.79 -16.69
CA ILE A 303 -4.14 -13.49 -15.39
C ILE A 303 -4.44 -14.99 -15.58
N GLU A 304 -3.64 -15.86 -14.94
CA GLU A 304 -3.93 -17.30 -14.84
C GLU A 304 -5.20 -17.51 -13.99
N ILE A 305 -6.31 -17.82 -14.65
CA ILE A 305 -7.59 -18.11 -14.01
C ILE A 305 -7.74 -19.63 -13.90
N LYS A 306 -8.02 -20.12 -12.69
CA LYS A 306 -8.34 -21.53 -12.46
C LYS A 306 -9.76 -21.85 -12.92
N ASP A 307 -9.96 -23.03 -13.50
CA ASP A 307 -11.26 -23.59 -13.86
C ASP A 307 -12.33 -23.34 -12.77
N ASP A 308 -12.00 -23.61 -11.50
CA ASP A 308 -12.95 -23.46 -10.37
C ASP A 308 -13.30 -21.99 -10.07
N HIS A 309 -12.36 -21.06 -10.25
CA HIS A 309 -12.61 -19.63 -10.10
C HIS A 309 -13.57 -19.13 -11.21
N PHE A 310 -13.43 -19.63 -12.43
CA PHE A 310 -14.35 -19.29 -13.53
C PHE A 310 -15.75 -19.90 -13.33
N VAL A 311 -15.85 -21.14 -12.83
CA VAL A 311 -17.14 -21.74 -12.45
C VAL A 311 -17.80 -20.93 -11.32
N LYS A 312 -17.04 -20.54 -10.27
CA LYS A 312 -17.55 -19.66 -9.19
C LYS A 312 -18.07 -18.32 -9.73
N PHE A 313 -17.41 -17.72 -10.73
CA PHE A 313 -17.88 -16.53 -11.41
C PHE A 313 -19.21 -16.76 -12.13
N LEU A 314 -19.33 -17.82 -12.95
CA LEU A 314 -20.58 -18.16 -13.64
C LEU A 314 -21.74 -18.42 -12.67
N HIS A 315 -21.47 -19.06 -11.52
CA HIS A 315 -22.47 -19.26 -10.46
C HIS A 315 -22.93 -17.91 -9.88
N LEU A 316 -21.99 -17.05 -9.47
CA LEU A 316 -22.30 -15.71 -8.93
C LEU A 316 -23.09 -14.85 -9.93
N LEU A 317 -22.70 -14.89 -11.19
CA LEU A 317 -23.32 -14.16 -12.31
C LEU A 317 -24.72 -14.70 -12.62
N SER A 318 -24.93 -16.02 -12.53
CA SER A 318 -26.26 -16.67 -12.67
C SER A 318 -27.15 -16.51 -11.41
N GLY A 319 -26.85 -15.55 -10.54
CA GLY A 319 -27.62 -15.27 -9.31
C GLY A 319 -27.47 -16.31 -8.20
N CYS A 320 -26.59 -17.32 -8.35
CA CYS A 320 -26.38 -18.33 -7.31
C CYS A 320 -25.77 -17.68 -6.05
N ARG A 321 -26.28 -18.05 -4.88
CA ARG A 321 -25.81 -17.59 -3.56
C ARG A 321 -25.66 -18.78 -2.58
N GLY A 322 -25.25 -19.94 -3.09
CA GLY A 322 -25.07 -21.15 -2.28
C GLY A 322 -23.63 -21.34 -1.80
N SER A 323 -23.45 -21.58 -0.51
CA SER A 323 -22.13 -21.70 0.16
C SER A 323 -21.10 -22.53 -0.60
N ARG A 324 -21.44 -23.78 -0.94
CA ARG A 324 -20.53 -24.70 -1.67
C ARG A 324 -20.20 -24.25 -3.09
N CYS A 325 -20.96 -23.31 -3.65
CA CYS A 325 -20.84 -22.85 -5.03
C CYS A 325 -20.16 -21.50 -5.18
N VAL A 326 -20.25 -20.62 -4.16
CA VAL A 326 -19.75 -19.24 -4.25
C VAL A 326 -18.85 -18.80 -3.08
N ALA A 327 -18.40 -19.72 -2.23
CA ALA A 327 -17.45 -19.40 -1.16
C ALA A 327 -16.11 -18.87 -1.70
N ILE A 328 -15.75 -17.67 -1.23
CA ILE A 328 -14.49 -16.98 -1.50
C ILE A 328 -13.58 -17.19 -0.29
N GLU A 329 -12.79 -18.25 -0.33
CA GLU A 329 -11.97 -18.73 0.79
C GLU A 329 -10.51 -18.26 0.70
N SER A 330 -10.10 -17.68 -0.44
CA SER A 330 -8.72 -17.23 -0.67
C SER A 330 -8.65 -15.89 -1.42
N THR A 331 -7.55 -15.17 -1.20
CA THR A 331 -7.19 -13.95 -1.94
C THR A 331 -7.15 -14.20 -3.45
N SER A 332 -6.57 -15.32 -3.89
CA SER A 332 -6.47 -15.68 -5.31
C SER A 332 -7.84 -15.86 -5.96
N THR A 333 -8.78 -16.50 -5.25
CA THR A 333 -10.19 -16.60 -5.70
C THR A 333 -10.84 -15.21 -5.76
N CYS A 334 -10.63 -14.37 -4.75
CA CYS A 334 -11.19 -13.01 -4.71
C CYS A 334 -10.67 -12.14 -5.88
N VAL A 335 -9.36 -12.08 -6.09
CA VAL A 335 -8.70 -11.37 -7.19
C VAL A 335 -9.21 -11.86 -8.55
N SER A 336 -9.31 -13.19 -8.74
CA SER A 336 -9.83 -13.78 -9.98
C SER A 336 -11.27 -13.35 -10.25
N LEU A 337 -12.13 -13.32 -9.23
CA LEU A 337 -13.53 -12.89 -9.37
C LEU A 337 -13.66 -11.38 -9.69
N VAL A 338 -12.79 -10.53 -9.13
CA VAL A 338 -12.77 -9.10 -9.48
C VAL A 338 -12.29 -8.90 -10.93
N TYR A 339 -11.21 -9.56 -11.35
CA TYR A 339 -10.72 -9.51 -12.74
C TYR A 339 -11.79 -10.00 -13.74
N LEU A 340 -12.47 -11.11 -13.43
CA LEU A 340 -13.58 -11.61 -14.23
C LEU A 340 -14.77 -10.63 -14.26
N SER A 341 -15.07 -9.94 -13.15
CA SER A 341 -16.15 -8.96 -13.12
C SER A 341 -15.87 -7.71 -13.96
N ASP A 342 -14.61 -7.27 -14.08
CA ASP A 342 -14.22 -6.17 -14.98
C ASP A 342 -14.15 -6.67 -16.44
N LYS A 343 -13.45 -7.78 -16.73
CA LYS A 343 -13.32 -8.36 -18.09
C LYS A 343 -14.66 -8.66 -18.75
N TYR A 344 -15.65 -9.13 -17.99
CA TYR A 344 -17.00 -9.46 -18.50
C TYR A 344 -18.06 -8.41 -18.14
N LEU A 345 -17.68 -7.19 -17.74
CA LEU A 345 -18.59 -6.06 -17.47
C LEU A 345 -19.77 -6.44 -16.54
N ALA A 346 -19.46 -7.16 -15.46
CA ALA A 346 -20.41 -7.57 -14.43
C ALA A 346 -20.35 -6.60 -13.24
N LEU A 347 -20.74 -5.35 -13.50
CA LEU A 347 -20.54 -4.20 -12.59
C LEU A 347 -21.11 -4.44 -11.18
N GLU A 348 -22.31 -5.01 -11.06
CA GLU A 348 -22.91 -5.33 -9.76
C GLU A 348 -22.08 -6.33 -8.93
N LEU A 349 -21.40 -7.26 -9.58
CA LEU A 349 -20.52 -8.22 -8.90
C LEU A 349 -19.21 -7.55 -8.47
N SER A 350 -18.67 -6.67 -9.31
CA SER A 350 -17.50 -5.85 -8.95
C SER A 350 -17.78 -5.00 -7.71
N GLU A 351 -18.94 -4.33 -7.67
CA GLU A 351 -19.38 -3.57 -6.49
C GLU A 351 -19.62 -4.48 -5.27
N GLN A 352 -20.28 -5.63 -5.43
CA GLN A 352 -20.46 -6.58 -4.31
C GLN A 352 -19.12 -7.06 -3.71
N LEU A 353 -18.06 -7.19 -4.52
CA LEU A 353 -16.71 -7.60 -4.09
C LEU A 353 -15.87 -6.46 -3.50
N LEU A 354 -15.96 -5.25 -4.07
CA LEU A 354 -15.09 -4.09 -3.76
C LEU A 354 -15.74 -3.00 -2.88
N SER A 355 -17.05 -3.08 -2.61
CA SER A 355 -17.79 -2.11 -1.79
C SER A 355 -17.24 -1.94 -0.38
N LYS A 356 -17.75 -0.93 0.34
CA LYS A 356 -17.42 -0.62 1.76
C LYS A 356 -17.56 -1.80 2.73
N THR A 357 -18.27 -2.86 2.37
CA THR A 357 -18.35 -4.11 3.14
C THR A 357 -17.75 -5.31 2.38
N GLY A 358 -17.63 -5.26 1.04
CA GLY A 358 -17.19 -6.36 0.16
C GLY A 358 -15.93 -7.15 0.57
N VAL A 359 -15.94 -8.46 0.25
CA VAL A 359 -14.95 -9.46 0.70
C VAL A 359 -13.49 -9.09 0.43
N ALA A 360 -13.21 -8.38 -0.67
CA ALA A 360 -11.84 -8.03 -1.05
C ALA A 360 -11.11 -7.27 0.06
N GLN A 361 -11.82 -6.46 0.84
CA GLN A 361 -11.24 -5.74 1.97
C GLN A 361 -10.72 -6.63 3.10
N HIS A 362 -11.28 -7.83 3.30
CA HIS A 362 -10.82 -8.78 4.33
C HIS A 362 -9.55 -9.51 3.90
N PHE A 363 -9.43 -9.82 2.60
CA PHE A 363 -8.23 -10.42 2.03
C PHE A 363 -7.09 -9.39 1.82
N LEU A 364 -7.35 -8.09 1.98
CA LEU A 364 -6.37 -7.01 1.77
C LEU A 364 -5.53 -6.72 3.02
N THR A 365 -4.33 -7.29 3.04
CA THR A 365 -3.24 -7.12 4.03
C THR A 365 -1.92 -6.91 3.30
N GLY A 366 -0.86 -6.43 3.97
CA GLY A 366 0.44 -6.21 3.31
C GLY A 366 0.96 -7.42 2.51
N SER A 367 0.81 -8.62 3.09
CA SER A 367 1.27 -9.89 2.50
C SER A 367 0.50 -10.36 1.26
N THR A 368 -0.67 -9.76 0.98
CA THR A 368 -1.55 -10.10 -0.15
C THR A 368 -1.70 -8.94 -1.14
N LEU A 369 -1.19 -7.76 -0.79
CA LEU A 369 -1.43 -6.51 -1.50
C LEU A 369 -0.89 -6.52 -2.93
N CYS A 370 0.20 -7.23 -3.19
CA CYS A 370 0.73 -7.46 -4.54
C CYS A 370 -0.25 -8.24 -5.46
N GLN A 371 -1.11 -9.11 -4.91
CA GLN A 371 -2.11 -9.85 -5.71
C GLN A 371 -3.25 -8.94 -6.18
N PHE A 372 -3.56 -7.87 -5.45
CA PHE A 372 -4.56 -6.87 -5.84
C PHE A 372 -3.98 -5.75 -6.72
N ALA A 373 -2.66 -5.65 -6.87
CA ALA A 373 -1.99 -4.53 -7.53
C ALA A 373 -2.41 -4.34 -9.00
N SER A 374 -2.32 -5.39 -9.82
CA SER A 374 -2.72 -5.33 -11.23
C SER A 374 -4.23 -5.09 -11.38
N THR A 375 -5.03 -5.61 -10.44
CA THR A 375 -6.49 -5.38 -10.42
C THR A 375 -6.83 -3.93 -10.09
N LEU A 376 -6.10 -3.30 -9.16
CA LEU A 376 -6.25 -1.89 -8.80
C LEU A 376 -5.98 -0.95 -9.99
N VAL A 377 -4.97 -1.27 -10.81
CA VAL A 377 -4.56 -0.41 -11.93
C VAL A 377 -5.41 -0.64 -13.18
N CYS A 378 -5.82 -1.88 -13.45
CA CYS A 378 -6.59 -2.21 -14.66
C CYS A 378 -8.10 -1.97 -14.51
N ALA A 379 -8.69 -2.18 -13.32
CA ALA A 379 -10.15 -2.19 -13.21
C ALA A 379 -10.74 -0.77 -13.33
N SER A 380 -11.47 -0.59 -14.44
CA SER A 380 -12.09 0.66 -14.90
C SER A 380 -13.04 1.29 -13.88
N ALA A 381 -13.66 0.46 -13.04
CA ALA A 381 -14.61 0.82 -12.00
C ALA A 381 -14.02 0.69 -10.58
N THR A 382 -12.72 0.98 -10.38
CA THR A 382 -12.10 0.95 -9.04
C THR A 382 -12.77 1.95 -8.09
N HIS A 383 -13.70 1.44 -7.27
CA HIS A 383 -14.37 2.23 -6.24
C HIS A 383 -13.35 2.93 -5.35
N GLY A 384 -13.41 4.26 -5.26
CA GLY A 384 -12.38 5.08 -4.60
C GLY A 384 -12.08 4.73 -3.14
N ARG A 385 -12.96 3.99 -2.44
CA ARG A 385 -12.69 3.47 -1.09
C ARG A 385 -11.92 2.15 -1.03
N PHE A 386 -11.93 1.35 -2.10
CA PHE A 386 -11.02 0.21 -2.21
C PHE A 386 -9.59 0.69 -2.49
N SER A 387 -9.41 1.67 -3.38
CA SER A 387 -8.11 2.30 -3.60
C SER A 387 -7.61 3.06 -2.38
N ASP A 388 -8.45 3.83 -1.69
CA ASP A 388 -8.10 4.44 -0.39
C ASP A 388 -7.64 3.40 0.64
N LEU A 389 -8.30 2.23 0.70
CA LEU A 389 -7.91 1.15 1.59
C LEU A 389 -6.60 0.47 1.14
N PHE A 390 -6.39 0.28 -0.17
CA PHE A 390 -5.14 -0.26 -0.71
C PHE A 390 -3.96 0.64 -0.36
N PHE A 391 -4.07 1.95 -0.61
CA PHE A 391 -3.02 2.91 -0.26
C PHE A 391 -2.84 3.05 1.24
N LEU A 392 -3.92 2.96 2.03
CA LEU A 392 -3.82 2.84 3.49
C LEU A 392 -3.01 1.61 3.91
N VAL A 393 -3.26 0.43 3.32
CA VAL A 393 -2.54 -0.80 3.68
C VAL A 393 -1.07 -0.72 3.22
N LEU A 394 -0.79 -0.32 1.99
CA LEU A 394 0.56 -0.10 1.48
C LEU A 394 1.37 0.87 2.38
N LEU A 395 0.80 2.05 2.64
CA LEU A 395 1.50 3.11 3.36
C LEU A 395 1.58 2.86 4.87
N ARG A 396 0.67 2.12 5.49
CA ARG A 396 0.57 2.04 6.97
C ARG A 396 0.67 0.62 7.54
N TYR A 397 0.41 -0.41 6.71
CA TYR A 397 0.23 -1.80 7.11
C TYR A 397 0.98 -2.80 6.20
N SER A 398 2.11 -2.35 5.62
CA SER A 398 3.05 -3.16 4.84
C SER A 398 4.50 -2.91 5.27
N THR A 399 5.30 -3.97 5.28
CA THR A 399 6.76 -3.96 5.38
C THR A 399 7.40 -3.48 4.06
N GLN A 400 8.70 -3.16 4.09
CA GLN A 400 9.41 -2.77 2.85
C GLN A 400 9.46 -3.92 1.83
N GLU A 401 9.51 -5.17 2.29
CA GLU A 401 9.47 -6.35 1.42
C GLU A 401 8.11 -6.49 0.71
N GLU A 402 7.00 -6.32 1.43
CA GLU A 402 5.64 -6.32 0.87
C GLU A 402 5.41 -5.16 -0.10
N ILE A 403 5.99 -3.98 0.16
CA ILE A 403 6.02 -2.85 -0.78
C ILE A 403 6.81 -3.23 -2.04
N ASN A 404 8.04 -3.74 -1.91
CA ASN A 404 8.85 -4.13 -3.07
C ASN A 404 8.15 -5.19 -3.94
N ARG A 405 7.61 -6.25 -3.32
CA ARG A 405 6.81 -7.30 -3.99
C ARG A 405 5.59 -6.73 -4.74
N THR A 406 4.99 -5.65 -4.23
CA THR A 406 3.87 -4.96 -4.88
C THR A 406 4.32 -4.18 -6.12
N LEU A 407 5.46 -3.50 -6.04
CA LEU A 407 6.01 -2.77 -7.19
C LEU A 407 6.45 -3.73 -8.31
N CYS A 408 7.01 -4.91 -7.96
CA CYS A 408 7.34 -5.96 -8.94
C CYS A 408 6.13 -6.48 -9.75
N THR A 409 4.90 -6.39 -9.24
CA THR A 409 3.69 -6.80 -9.98
C THR A 409 3.15 -5.74 -10.96
N MET A 410 3.83 -4.60 -11.08
CA MET A 410 3.52 -3.51 -12.02
C MET A 410 4.62 -3.45 -13.09
N LEU A 411 4.65 -4.47 -13.95
CA LEU A 411 5.76 -4.75 -14.87
C LEU A 411 5.96 -3.69 -15.95
N ASP A 412 4.88 -3.02 -16.40
CA ASP A 412 4.94 -2.01 -17.44
C ASP A 412 4.88 -0.58 -16.89
N LEU A 413 5.58 0.31 -17.57
CA LEU A 413 5.72 1.71 -17.19
C LEU A 413 4.39 2.50 -17.20
N ARG A 414 3.37 2.06 -17.93
CA ARG A 414 2.06 2.74 -17.94
C ARG A 414 1.30 2.41 -16.65
N SER A 415 1.28 1.14 -16.24
CA SER A 415 0.73 0.72 -14.96
C SER A 415 1.45 1.37 -13.79
N CYS A 416 2.79 1.43 -13.84
CA CYS A 416 3.61 2.16 -12.87
C CYS A 416 3.19 3.64 -12.73
N LYS A 417 3.04 4.35 -13.84
CA LYS A 417 2.67 5.77 -13.86
C LYS A 417 1.24 5.99 -13.36
N ALA A 418 0.27 5.21 -13.83
CA ALA A 418 -1.10 5.23 -13.34
C ALA A 418 -1.19 4.98 -11.81
N PHE A 419 -0.47 3.98 -11.31
CA PHE A 419 -0.37 3.71 -9.87
C PHE A 419 0.22 4.89 -9.08
N CYS A 420 1.29 5.51 -9.61
CA CYS A 420 1.91 6.69 -9.00
C CYS A 420 0.97 7.90 -9.01
N ASP A 421 0.12 8.06 -10.02
CA ASP A 421 -0.89 9.12 -10.04
C ASP A 421 -2.03 8.86 -9.04
N MET A 422 -2.56 7.63 -8.99
CA MET A 422 -3.60 7.24 -8.01
C MET A 422 -3.15 7.44 -6.54
N ILE A 423 -1.91 7.07 -6.20
CA ILE A 423 -1.38 7.28 -4.84
C ILE A 423 -1.12 8.77 -4.54
N LYS A 424 -0.72 9.57 -5.53
CA LYS A 424 -0.61 11.03 -5.38
C LYS A 424 -1.98 11.66 -5.14
N GLU A 425 -3.05 11.25 -5.82
CA GLU A 425 -4.41 11.73 -5.56
C GLU A 425 -4.90 11.37 -4.15
N PHE A 426 -4.62 10.14 -3.69
CA PHE A 426 -4.89 9.74 -2.31
C PHE A 426 -4.12 10.61 -1.29
N LEU A 427 -2.82 10.85 -1.53
CA LEU A 427 -1.99 11.67 -0.66
C LEU A 427 -2.36 13.15 -0.70
N GLN A 428 -2.81 13.68 -1.83
CA GLN A 428 -3.31 15.05 -1.97
C GLN A 428 -4.58 15.25 -1.12
N ARG A 429 -5.54 14.33 -1.22
CA ARG A 429 -6.72 14.31 -0.32
C ARG A 429 -6.32 14.17 1.15
N CYS A 430 -5.29 13.37 1.46
CA CYS A 430 -4.73 13.33 2.83
C CYS A 430 -4.19 14.70 3.27
N VAL A 431 -3.39 15.38 2.44
CA VAL A 431 -2.82 16.71 2.74
C VAL A 431 -3.90 17.75 3.00
N GLU A 432 -4.94 17.79 2.16
CA GLU A 432 -6.08 18.71 2.30
C GLU A 432 -6.91 18.46 3.58
N SER A 433 -6.95 17.20 4.04
CA SER A 433 -7.60 16.81 5.30
C SER A 433 -6.85 17.24 6.57
N LEU A 434 -5.58 17.66 6.47
CA LEU A 434 -4.73 17.89 7.64
C LEU A 434 -5.23 19.06 8.50
N PRO A 435 -5.26 18.91 9.85
CA PRO A 435 -5.75 19.96 10.74
C PRO A 435 -4.91 21.23 10.63
N ARG A 436 -5.59 22.38 10.66
CA ARG A 436 -5.01 23.72 10.45
C ARG A 436 -4.18 24.27 11.62
N HIS A 437 -3.99 23.49 12.69
CA HIS A 437 -3.39 23.96 13.96
C HIS A 437 -2.27 23.00 14.43
N PRO A 438 -1.09 23.50 14.83
CA PRO A 438 0.07 22.66 15.22
C PRO A 438 -0.14 21.90 16.53
N SER A 439 -1.15 22.26 17.33
CA SER A 439 -1.50 21.61 18.60
C SER A 439 -2.16 20.24 18.44
N TYR A 440 -2.55 19.82 17.24
CA TYR A 440 -3.19 18.52 17.02
C TYR A 440 -2.20 17.37 16.91
N ARG A 441 -2.49 16.30 17.67
CA ARG A 441 -1.75 15.03 17.73
C ARG A 441 -1.84 14.24 16.41
N VAL A 442 -1.11 14.65 15.38
CA VAL A 442 -0.92 13.89 14.13
C VAL A 442 0.11 12.79 14.38
N TRP A 443 -0.35 11.66 14.92
CA TRP A 443 0.48 10.51 15.28
C TRP A 443 0.76 9.59 14.07
N ILE A 444 2.03 9.24 13.87
CA ILE A 444 2.46 8.23 12.88
C ILE A 444 2.20 6.81 13.43
#